data_AF-A0A1A8A089-F1
#
_entry.id   AF-A0A1A8A089-F1
#
_cell.length_a   1.000
_cell.length_b   1.000
_cell.length_c   1.000
_cell.angle_alpha   90.00
_cell.angle_beta   90.00
_cell.angle_gamma   90.00
#
_symmetry.space_group_name_H-M   'P 1'
#
loop_
_entity.id
_entity.type
_entity.pdbx_description
1 polymer ?
#
loop_
_entity_poly.entity_id
_entity_poly.type
_entity_poly.pdbx_seq_one_letter_code
_entity_poly.pdbx_strand_id
1 'polypeptide(L)'
;MKHTTDKCITFTGLQTAANYTVTVYAVSGNLTSPPVFDFKLTLPKPPTNAMVRSTSTNSITFAWTPPDNVADNVVYKVFIQIHIDQLHHLCMDPARQRG
;
A
#
# COMPACT_ATOMS: atom_id res chain seq x y z
N MET A 1 -6.20 12.77 -30.40
CA MET A 1 -7.42 12.29 -29.69
C MET A 1 -7.63 10.85 -30.08
N LYS A 2 -7.77 9.92 -29.12
CA LYS A 2 -8.08 8.52 -29.44
C LYS A 2 -9.58 8.44 -29.74
N HIS A 3 -9.94 8.21 -30.99
CA HIS A 3 -11.28 7.74 -31.33
C HIS A 3 -11.37 6.28 -30.93
N THR A 4 -12.26 5.93 -30.01
CA THR A 4 -12.51 4.54 -29.63
C THR A 4 -14.00 4.30 -29.45
N THR A 5 -14.44 3.10 -29.81
CA THR A 5 -15.77 2.58 -29.47
C THR A 5 -15.77 1.88 -28.10
N ASP A 6 -14.59 1.76 -27.47
CA ASP A 6 -14.43 1.20 -26.14
C ASP A 6 -15.07 2.12 -25.10
N LYS A 7 -15.96 1.55 -24.30
CA LYS A 7 -16.63 2.26 -23.20
C LYS A 7 -15.76 2.35 -21.94
N CYS A 8 -14.58 1.74 -21.96
CA CYS A 8 -13.67 1.62 -20.83
C CYS A 8 -12.25 1.99 -21.26
N ILE A 9 -11.57 2.78 -20.43
CA ILE A 9 -10.16 3.11 -20.59
C ILE A 9 -9.45 2.97 -19.25
N THR A 10 -8.22 2.46 -19.28
CA THR A 10 -7.35 2.38 -18.10
C THR A 10 -6.22 3.38 -18.25
N PHE A 11 -6.10 4.29 -17.28
CA PHE A 11 -4.98 5.21 -17.19
C PHE A 11 -3.86 4.57 -16.38
N THR A 12 -2.65 4.54 -16.92
CA THR A 12 -1.45 3.96 -16.28
C THR A 12 -0.40 5.04 -16.05
N GLY A 13 0.54 4.80 -15.12
CA GLY A 13 1.63 5.75 -14.85
C GLY A 13 1.21 7.02 -14.11
N LEU A 14 0.08 6.98 -13.42
CA LEU A 14 -0.37 8.07 -12.55
C LEU A 14 0.54 8.17 -11.32
N GLN A 15 0.70 9.39 -10.81
CA GLN A 15 1.30 9.63 -9.50
C GLN A 15 0.40 9.05 -8.41
N THR A 16 1.00 8.49 -7.38
CA THR A 16 0.30 7.95 -6.21
C THR A 16 -0.06 9.06 -5.23
N ALA A 17 -1.06 8.83 -4.39
CA ALA A 17 -1.56 9.80 -3.42
C ALA A 17 -1.97 11.14 -4.08
N ALA A 18 -2.47 11.08 -5.31
CA ALA A 18 -2.81 12.26 -6.11
C ALA A 18 -4.27 12.22 -6.56
N ASN A 19 -4.92 13.38 -6.55
CA ASN A 19 -6.29 13.53 -7.01
C ASN A 19 -6.31 13.87 -8.51
N TYR A 20 -7.06 13.10 -9.28
CA TYR A 20 -7.24 13.28 -10.71
C TYR A 20 -8.69 13.62 -11.04
N THR A 21 -8.88 14.63 -11.88
CA THR A 21 -10.16 14.90 -12.54
C THR A 21 -10.19 14.15 -13.86
N VAL A 22 -11.12 13.22 -14.00
CA VAL A 22 -11.37 12.52 -15.27
C VAL A 22 -12.54 13.21 -15.94
N THR A 23 -12.35 13.64 -17.18
CA THR A 23 -13.40 14.29 -17.98
C THR A 23 -13.65 13.51 -19.26
N VAL A 24 -14.92 13.23 -19.55
CA VAL A 24 -15.37 12.46 -20.70
C VAL A 24 -16.28 13.31 -21.57
N TYR A 25 -16.03 13.29 -22.87
CA TYR A 25 -16.84 13.95 -23.91
C TYR A 25 -17.25 12.93 -24.97
N ALA A 26 -18.49 13.00 -25.43
CA ALA A 26 -18.89 12.32 -26.67
C ALA A 26 -18.60 13.25 -27.85
N VAL A 27 -17.96 12.72 -28.89
CA VAL A 27 -17.60 13.47 -30.11
C VAL A 27 -18.24 12.80 -31.32
N SER A 28 -18.94 13.59 -32.15
CA SER A 28 -19.55 13.15 -33.41
C SER A 28 -19.26 14.17 -34.49
N GLY A 29 -18.32 13.87 -35.39
CA GLY A 29 -17.82 14.83 -36.36
C GLY A 29 -17.26 16.08 -35.67
N ASN A 30 -17.87 17.24 -35.93
CA ASN A 30 -17.50 18.53 -35.32
C ASN A 30 -18.33 18.88 -34.07
N LEU A 31 -19.24 17.99 -33.64
CA LEU A 31 -20.07 18.19 -32.46
C LEU A 31 -19.43 17.52 -31.25
N THR A 32 -19.42 18.22 -30.11
CA THR A 32 -18.92 17.70 -28.82
C THR A 32 -20.03 17.88 -27.77
N SER A 33 -20.28 16.85 -26.96
CA SER A 33 -21.25 16.92 -25.87
C SER A 33 -20.76 17.82 -24.72
N PRO A 34 -21.64 18.23 -23.80
CA PRO A 34 -21.19 18.64 -22.47
C PRO A 34 -20.32 17.57 -21.82
N PRO A 35 -19.34 17.95 -20.98
CA PRO A 35 -18.51 16.99 -20.26
C PRO A 35 -19.29 16.27 -19.16
N VAL A 36 -18.95 15.02 -18.93
CA VAL A 36 -19.16 14.36 -17.64
C VAL A 36 -17.80 14.26 -16.97
N PHE A 37 -17.70 14.60 -15.69
CA PHE A 37 -16.46 14.49 -14.94
C PHE A 37 -16.64 13.81 -13.60
N ASP A 38 -15.55 13.25 -13.09
CA ASP A 38 -15.47 12.64 -11.77
C ASP A 38 -14.07 12.82 -11.18
N PHE A 39 -13.97 12.76 -9.86
CA PHE A 39 -12.71 12.84 -9.14
C PHE A 39 -12.27 11.45 -8.68
N LYS A 40 -11.00 11.14 -8.86
CA LYS A 40 -10.39 9.88 -8.44
C LYS A 40 -9.07 10.13 -7.73
N LEU A 41 -9.03 9.70 -6.48
CA LEU A 41 -7.80 9.68 -5.69
C LEU A 41 -7.05 8.38 -5.95
N THR A 42 -5.80 8.46 -6.38
CA THR A 42 -4.91 7.31 -6.43
C THR A 42 -4.42 6.99 -5.02
N LEU A 43 -4.27 5.69 -4.73
CA LEU A 43 -3.76 5.25 -3.43
C LEU A 43 -2.27 5.55 -3.30
N PRO A 44 -1.75 5.81 -2.08
CA PRO A 44 -0.31 5.82 -1.82
C PRO A 44 0.27 4.44 -2.12
N LYS A 45 1.56 4.39 -2.46
CA LYS A 45 2.28 3.12 -2.50
C LYS A 45 2.34 2.51 -1.09
N PRO A 46 2.43 1.18 -0.95
CA PRO A 46 2.67 0.58 0.36
C PRO A 46 4.06 0.95 0.88
N PRO A 47 4.27 1.00 2.22
CA PRO A 47 5.61 1.07 2.79
C PRO A 47 6.42 -0.16 2.37
N THR A 48 7.74 -0.01 2.29
CA THR A 48 8.65 -1.08 1.84
C THR A 48 9.73 -1.36 2.88
N ASN A 49 10.53 -2.41 2.69
CA ASN A 49 11.66 -2.75 3.56
C ASN A 49 11.29 -2.88 5.05
N ALA A 50 10.10 -3.43 5.33
CA ALA A 50 9.66 -3.69 6.70
C ALA A 50 10.57 -4.74 7.34
N MET A 51 11.22 -4.38 8.44
CA MET A 51 12.17 -5.25 9.14
C MET A 51 12.10 -5.06 10.65
N VAL A 52 12.40 -6.14 11.38
CA VAL A 52 12.61 -6.09 12.82
C VAL A 52 14.00 -5.49 13.07
N ARG A 53 14.07 -4.45 13.90
CA ARG A 53 15.33 -3.81 14.31
C ARG A 53 15.84 -4.37 15.62
N SER A 54 14.95 -4.67 16.55
CA SER A 54 15.29 -5.28 17.83
C SER A 54 14.09 -6.00 18.41
N THR A 55 14.38 -7.00 19.24
CA THR A 55 13.42 -7.75 20.02
C THR A 55 13.91 -7.79 21.46
N SER A 56 13.00 -7.60 22.40
CA SER A 56 13.19 -7.91 23.80
C SER A 56 12.10 -8.89 24.26
N THR A 57 12.15 -9.29 25.52
CA THR A 57 11.13 -10.17 26.12
C THR A 57 9.72 -9.57 26.05
N ASN A 58 9.56 -8.24 25.97
CA ASN A 58 8.27 -7.55 26.00
C ASN A 58 8.05 -6.51 24.90
N SER A 59 8.98 -6.38 23.95
CA SER A 59 8.88 -5.37 22.90
C SER A 59 9.53 -5.83 21.60
N ILE A 60 8.97 -5.35 20.49
CA ILE A 60 9.54 -5.51 19.15
C ILE A 60 9.58 -4.13 18.50
N THR A 61 10.73 -3.75 17.99
CA THR A 61 10.89 -2.51 17.23
C THR A 61 10.97 -2.84 15.76
N PHE A 62 10.10 -2.22 14.95
CA PHE A 62 10.09 -2.35 13.50
C PHE A 62 10.55 -1.06 12.85
N ALA A 63 11.13 -1.17 11.66
CA ALA A 63 11.38 -0.04 10.78
C ALA A 63 10.97 -0.40 9.36
N TRP A 64 10.55 0.59 8.59
CA TRP A 64 10.21 0.47 7.18
C TRP A 64 10.57 1.77 6.45
N THR A 65 10.63 1.70 5.13
CA THR A 65 10.77 2.85 4.25
C THR A 65 9.38 3.41 3.93
N PRO A 66 9.10 4.69 4.23
CA PRO A 66 7.83 5.32 3.87
C PRO A 66 7.71 5.46 2.33
N PRO A 67 6.49 5.52 1.79
CA PRO A 67 6.28 5.76 0.36
C PRO A 67 6.54 7.22 -0.02
N ASP A 68 6.90 7.47 -1.29
CA ASP A 68 7.05 8.82 -1.82
C ASP A 68 5.69 9.54 -1.94
N ASN A 69 5.70 10.87 -1.85
CA ASN A 69 4.52 11.75 -2.01
C ASN A 69 3.38 11.45 -1.03
N VAL A 70 3.73 10.99 0.17
CA VAL A 70 2.77 10.75 1.24
C VAL A 70 2.58 12.05 2.03
N ALA A 71 1.33 12.39 2.32
CA ALA A 71 0.99 13.58 3.11
C ALA A 71 1.52 13.49 4.55
N ASP A 72 1.72 14.63 5.20
CA ASP A 72 2.28 14.71 6.56
C ASP A 72 1.44 13.98 7.62
N ASN A 73 0.18 13.67 7.33
CA ASN A 73 -0.80 13.05 8.22
C ASN A 73 -1.19 11.62 7.81
N VAL A 74 -0.21 10.71 7.70
CA VAL A 74 -0.47 9.30 7.38
C VAL A 74 -0.48 8.37 8.58
N VAL A 75 -1.48 7.48 8.58
CA VAL A 75 -1.69 6.44 9.59
C VAL A 75 -1.23 5.10 9.05
N TYR A 76 -0.30 4.45 9.74
CA TYR A 76 0.16 3.10 9.43
C TYR A 76 -0.61 2.07 10.28
N LYS A 77 -1.04 0.98 9.65
CA LYS A 77 -1.65 -0.17 10.34
C LYS A 77 -0.64 -1.31 10.37
N VAL A 78 -0.25 -1.74 11.57
CA VAL A 78 0.72 -2.83 11.78
C VAL A 78 -0.02 -4.04 12.35
N PHE A 79 0.14 -5.19 11.70
CA PHE A 79 -0.41 -6.47 12.17
C PHE A 79 0.76 -7.36 12.60
N ILE A 80 0.75 -7.80 13.85
CA ILE A 80 1.75 -8.72 14.40
C ILE A 80 1.05 -10.07 14.59
N GLN A 81 1.55 -11.10 13.92
CA GLN A 81 1.05 -12.46 14.08
C GLN A 81 2.10 -13.28 14.84
N ILE A 82 1.76 -13.64 16.07
CA ILE A 82 2.61 -14.51 16.92
C ILE A 82 2.30 -15.95 16.55
N HIS A 83 3.31 -16.71 16.11
CA HIS A 83 3.18 -18.15 15.89
C HIS A 83 3.75 -18.88 17.12
N ILE A 84 2.87 -19.47 17.92
CA ILE A 84 3.21 -20.09 19.22
C ILE A 84 4.01 -21.40 19.02
N ASP A 85 4.01 -21.95 17.80
CA ASP A 85 4.60 -23.24 17.48
C ASP A 85 6.13 -23.22 17.35
N GLN A 86 6.77 -22.05 17.48
CA GLN A 86 8.23 -21.90 17.51
C GLN A 86 8.82 -21.99 18.95
N LEU A 87 7.99 -22.17 19.98
CA LEU A 87 8.44 -22.23 21.38
C LEU A 87 9.11 -23.56 21.79
N HIS A 88 9.10 -24.59 20.93
CA HIS A 88 9.73 -25.88 21.26
C HIS A 88 11.27 -25.84 21.32
N HIS A 89 11.93 -24.76 20.86
CA HIS A 89 13.39 -24.63 20.94
C HIS A 89 13.90 -23.76 22.10
N LEU A 90 13.03 -23.07 22.84
CA LEU A 90 13.43 -22.19 23.95
C LEU A 90 13.29 -22.84 25.34
N CYS A 91 12.74 -24.05 25.42
CA CYS A 91 12.68 -24.85 26.64
C CYS A 91 13.69 -26.00 26.59
N MET A 92 14.98 -25.70 26.38
CA MET A 92 16.04 -26.61 26.81
C MET A 92 16.43 -26.20 28.24
N ASP A 93 15.92 -26.98 29.19
CA ASP A 93 16.22 -26.91 30.62
C ASP A 93 17.76 -27.04 30.87
N PRO A 94 18.40 -26.12 31.62
CA PRO A 94 19.83 -26.24 31.97
C PRO A 94 20.15 -27.46 32.85
N ALA A 95 19.15 -28.13 33.43
CA ALA A 95 19.35 -29.25 34.34
C ALA A 95 19.74 -30.58 33.66
N ARG A 96 19.66 -30.70 32.33
CA ARG A 96 19.98 -31.95 31.60
C ARG A 96 21.37 -31.94 30.93
N GLN A 97 22.37 -31.32 31.56
CA GLN A 97 23.78 -31.41 31.11
C GLN A 97 24.77 -31.85 32.20
N ARG A 98 24.31 -32.33 33.36
CA ARG A 98 25.16 -33.05 34.32
C ARG A 98 24.39 -34.19 34.96
N GLY A 99 24.79 -35.43 34.67
CA GLY A 99 24.26 -36.66 35.28
C GLY A 99 23.67 -37.61 34.26
#